data_AF-A0A7S4UUL6-F1
#
_entry.id   AF-A0A7S4UUL6-F1
#
_cell.length_a   1.000
_cell.length_b   1.000
_cell.length_c   1.000
_cell.angle_alpha   90.00
_cell.angle_beta   90.00
_cell.angle_gamma   90.00
#
_symmetry.space_group_name_H-M   'P 1'
#
loop_
_entity.id
_entity.type
_entity.pdbx_description
1 polymer ?
#
loop_
_entity_poly.entity_id
_entity_poly.type
_entity_poly.pdbx_seq_one_letter_code
_entity_poly.pdbx_strand_id
1 'polypeptide(L)'
;SIKNDGRWCPQCAVQGRRLGLQVAEEIASKFGGRCLSEHYVNNQTRLTWQCSKGHVWMASMQSVRSAGSWCPQCRSSRSEEDVRYIFETIFPEYIFSRCRPVFLRSANGSRLELDGYCA
;
A
#
# COMPACT_ATOMS: atom_id res chain seq x y z
N SER A 1 32.03 10.32 -33.30
CA SER A 1 31.22 9.76 -32.21
C SER A 1 30.69 8.41 -32.59
N ILE A 2 31.16 7.35 -31.93
CA ILE A 2 30.71 5.97 -32.20
C ILE A 2 29.25 5.88 -31.74
N LYS A 3 28.35 5.86 -32.73
CA LYS A 3 26.96 5.46 -32.57
C LYS A 3 26.95 3.95 -32.37
N ASN A 4 26.21 3.46 -31.38
CA ASN A 4 25.95 2.02 -31.28
C ASN A 4 24.44 1.81 -31.43
N ASP A 5 24.07 1.11 -32.51
CA ASP A 5 22.72 0.90 -33.05
C ASP A 5 21.82 0.07 -32.12
N GLY A 6 21.41 0.64 -30.99
CA GLY A 6 20.27 0.08 -30.24
C GLY A 6 20.58 -1.15 -29.38
N ARG A 7 21.69 -1.08 -28.60
CA ARG A 7 22.13 -1.95 -27.46
C ARG A 7 23.18 -3.01 -27.88
N TRP A 8 24.26 -3.33 -27.16
CA TRP A 8 24.48 -3.53 -25.71
C TRP A 8 25.95 -3.21 -25.37
N CYS A 9 26.23 -2.10 -24.70
CA CYS A 9 27.49 -1.97 -23.97
C CYS A 9 27.27 -2.56 -22.56
N PRO A 10 28.06 -3.56 -22.11
CA PRO A 10 27.88 -4.18 -20.80
C PRO A 10 28.01 -3.16 -19.66
N GLN A 11 28.84 -2.13 -19.82
CA GLN A 11 28.96 -1.03 -18.86
C GLN A 11 27.67 -0.21 -18.78
N CYS A 12 27.10 0.19 -19.93
CA CYS A 12 25.83 0.93 -19.97
C CYS A 12 24.67 0.09 -19.42
N ALA A 13 24.68 -1.23 -19.63
CA ALA A 13 23.67 -2.13 -19.08
C ALA A 13 23.73 -2.17 -17.54
N VAL A 14 24.93 -2.29 -16.95
CA VAL A 14 25.11 -2.25 -15.49
C VAL A 14 24.73 -0.88 -14.92
N GLN A 15 25.14 0.20 -15.59
CA GLN A 15 24.82 1.56 -15.18
C GLN A 15 23.30 1.82 -15.20
N GLY A 16 22.59 1.32 -16.22
CA GLY A 16 21.13 1.41 -16.29
C GLY A 16 20.42 0.67 -15.15
N ARG A 17 20.95 -0.49 -14.70
CA ARG A 17 20.40 -1.20 -13.53
C ARG A 17 20.58 -0.41 -12.24
N ARG A 18 21.77 0.15 -12.00
CA ARG A 18 22.07 0.99 -10.83
C ARG A 18 21.16 2.22 -10.78
N LEU A 19 20.99 2.90 -11.91
CA LEU A 19 20.11 4.05 -12.02
C LEU A 19 18.65 3.67 -11.74
N GLY A 20 18.19 2.50 -12.23
CA GLY A 20 16.85 2.00 -11.94
C GLY A 20 16.58 1.74 -10.45
N LEU A 21 17.56 1.21 -9.71
CA LEU A 21 17.45 1.03 -8.26
C LEU A 21 17.42 2.37 -7.51
N GLN A 22 18.27 3.33 -7.89
CA GLN A 22 18.25 4.68 -7.31
C GLN A 22 16.88 5.34 -7.49
N VAL A 23 16.30 5.25 -8.68
CA VAL A 23 14.95 5.77 -8.95
C VAL A 23 13.89 5.03 -8.11
N ALA A 24 14.02 3.72 -7.91
CA ALA A 24 13.11 2.97 -7.05
C ALA A 24 13.17 3.47 -5.60
N GLU A 25 14.37 3.68 -5.07
CA GLU A 25 14.56 4.20 -3.71
C GLU A 25 14.03 5.63 -3.55
N GLU A 26 14.22 6.51 -4.54
CA GLU A 26 13.66 7.86 -4.52
C GLU A 26 12.13 7.83 -4.48
N ILE A 27 11.50 6.97 -5.29
CA ILE A 27 10.05 6.79 -5.28
C ILE A 27 9.61 6.29 -3.91
N ALA A 28 10.28 5.28 -3.36
CA ALA A 28 9.91 4.75 -2.06
C ALA A 28 10.05 5.79 -0.95
N SER A 29 11.14 6.56 -0.97
CA SER A 29 11.41 7.63 -0.01
C SER A 29 10.36 8.73 -0.04
N LYS A 30 9.83 9.10 -1.22
CA LYS A 30 8.72 10.06 -1.35
C LYS A 30 7.46 9.63 -0.62
N PHE A 31 7.23 8.33 -0.48
CA PHE A 31 6.11 7.77 0.27
C PHE A 31 6.51 7.28 1.68
N GLY A 32 7.69 7.69 2.18
CA GLY A 32 8.21 7.30 3.49
C GLY A 32 8.52 5.81 3.61
N GLY A 33 8.77 5.14 2.48
CA GLY A 33 9.09 3.72 2.40
C GLY A 33 10.48 3.45 1.84
N ARG A 34 10.75 2.18 1.54
CA ARG A 34 12.03 1.68 1.02
C ARG A 34 11.82 0.71 -0.14
N CYS A 35 12.74 0.68 -1.10
CA CYS A 35 12.88 -0.45 -1.99
C CYS A 35 13.71 -1.53 -1.28
N LEU A 36 13.32 -2.79 -1.36
CA LEU A 36 14.05 -3.92 -0.76
C LEU A 36 14.71 -4.80 -1.83
N SER A 37 14.50 -4.50 -3.11
CA SER A 37 15.09 -5.26 -4.21
C SER A 37 16.51 -4.81 -4.50
N GLU A 38 17.43 -5.77 -4.62
CA GLU A 38 18.84 -5.52 -4.97
C GLU A 38 19.09 -5.52 -6.48
N HIS A 39 18.10 -5.94 -7.27
CA HIS A 39 18.22 -6.08 -8.71
C HIS A 39 17.05 -5.42 -9.43
N TYR A 40 17.40 -4.56 -10.39
CA TYR A 40 16.45 -3.95 -11.32
C TYR A 40 16.70 -4.48 -12.72
N VAL A 41 15.64 -4.96 -13.37
CA VAL A 41 15.70 -5.47 -14.75
C VAL A 41 15.05 -4.46 -15.69
N ASN A 42 13.79 -4.09 -15.42
CA ASN A 42 13.03 -3.10 -16.16
C ASN A 42 11.86 -2.56 -15.29
N ASN A 43 11.06 -1.65 -15.85
CA ASN A 43 9.96 -0.99 -15.14
C ASN A 43 8.72 -1.87 -14.91
N GLN A 44 8.64 -3.03 -15.55
CA GLN A 44 7.55 -4.00 -15.44
C GLN A 44 7.89 -5.14 -14.48
N THR A 45 9.17 -5.45 -14.31
CA THR A 45 9.64 -6.43 -13.31
C THR A 45 9.23 -5.96 -11.92
N ARG A 46 8.69 -6.89 -11.13
CA ARG A 46 8.27 -6.60 -9.76
C ARG A 46 9.49 -6.38 -8.89
N LEU A 47 9.46 -5.28 -8.15
CA LEU A 47 10.38 -4.99 -7.05
C LEU A 47 9.64 -5.24 -5.73
N THR A 48 10.40 -5.45 -4.67
CA THR A 48 9.90 -5.58 -3.31
C THR A 48 9.96 -4.20 -2.66
N TRP A 49 8.85 -3.77 -2.09
CA TRP A 49 8.69 -2.45 -1.48
C TRP A 49 8.30 -2.60 -0.02
N GLN A 50 8.66 -1.62 0.79
CA GLN A 50 8.24 -1.50 2.18
C GLN A 50 7.70 -0.09 2.46
N CYS A 51 6.60 0.04 3.18
CA CYS A 51 6.10 1.36 3.62
C CYS A 51 6.58 1.71 5.04
N SER A 52 6.33 2.94 5.48
CA SER A 52 6.70 3.41 6.83
C SER A 52 6.13 2.56 7.98
N LYS A 53 5.00 1.87 7.76
CA LYS A 53 4.38 0.97 8.75
C LYS A 53 5.00 -0.46 8.74
N GLY A 54 6.01 -0.70 7.91
CA GLY A 54 6.70 -2.00 7.82
C GLY A 54 6.04 -3.02 6.89
N HIS A 55 4.89 -2.71 6.29
CA HIS A 55 4.22 -3.56 5.30
C HIS A 55 5.10 -3.80 4.09
N VAL A 56 5.22 -5.06 3.65
CA VAL A 56 6.02 -5.47 2.49
C VAL A 56 5.14 -6.01 1.39
N TRP A 57 5.35 -5.57 0.14
CA TRP A 57 4.61 -6.09 -1.02
C TRP A 57 5.47 -6.06 -2.29
N MET A 58 5.05 -6.85 -3.29
CA MET A 58 5.69 -6.89 -4.60
C MET A 58 4.86 -6.11 -5.62
N ALA A 59 5.48 -5.15 -6.29
CA ALA A 59 4.86 -4.38 -7.35
C ALA A 59 5.89 -3.91 -8.38
N SER A 60 5.49 -3.68 -9.62
CA SER A 60 6.38 -3.07 -10.62
C SER A 60 6.51 -1.57 -10.38
N MET A 61 7.64 -0.99 -10.78
CA MET A 61 7.83 0.47 -10.68
C MET A 61 6.78 1.24 -11.49
N GLN A 62 6.38 0.72 -12.65
CA GLN A 62 5.28 1.31 -13.43
C GLN A 62 3.98 1.33 -12.62
N SER A 63 3.61 0.21 -12.01
CA SER A 63 2.39 0.10 -11.21
C SER A 63 2.43 1.05 -10.02
N VAL A 64 3.55 1.16 -9.32
CA VAL A 64 3.70 2.08 -8.18
C VAL A 64 3.56 3.54 -8.60
N ARG A 65 4.06 3.92 -9.78
CA ARG A 65 3.97 5.30 -10.30
C ARG A 65 2.58 5.66 -10.80
N SER A 66 1.88 4.71 -11.43
CA SER A 66 0.57 4.95 -12.04
C SER A 66 -0.59 4.66 -11.09
N ALA A 67 -0.39 3.81 -10.08
CA ALA A 67 -1.42 3.51 -9.11
C ALA A 67 -1.59 4.68 -8.15
N GLY A 68 -2.84 5.12 -7.94
CA GLY A 68 -3.20 6.09 -6.90
C GLY A 68 -3.07 5.56 -5.47
N SER A 69 -2.34 4.47 -5.25
CA SER A 69 -2.15 3.87 -3.93
C SER A 69 -0.75 3.28 -3.78
N TRP A 70 -0.08 3.71 -2.72
CA TRP A 70 1.29 3.30 -2.39
C TRP A 70 1.37 1.89 -1.80
N CYS A 71 0.72 1.66 -0.65
CA CYS A 71 0.76 0.39 0.07
C CYS A 71 -0.64 -0.24 0.12
N PRO A 72 -0.84 -1.45 -0.40
CA PRO A 72 -2.16 -2.08 -0.46
C PRO A 72 -2.76 -2.30 0.93
N GLN A 73 -1.92 -2.67 1.91
CA GLN A 73 -2.32 -2.87 3.29
C GLN A 73 -2.65 -1.55 4.02
N CYS A 74 -1.99 -0.45 3.66
CA CYS A 74 -2.36 0.86 4.20
C CYS A 74 -3.64 1.40 3.58
N ARG A 75 -3.93 1.04 2.32
CA ARG A 75 -5.15 1.44 1.61
C ARG A 75 -6.36 0.59 2.01
N SER A 76 -6.15 -0.68 2.36
CA SER A 76 -7.25 -1.56 2.75
C SER A 76 -7.90 -1.01 4.01
N SER A 77 -9.16 -0.61 3.90
CA SER A 77 -10.04 -0.47 5.04
C SER A 77 -10.28 -1.87 5.62
N ARG A 78 -10.21 -2.01 6.94
CA ARG A 78 -10.71 -3.20 7.62
C ARG A 78 -12.23 -3.27 7.45
N SER A 79 -12.78 -4.47 7.31
CA SER A 79 -14.24 -4.64 7.31
C SER A 79 -14.81 -4.28 8.69
N GLU A 80 -16.11 -3.96 8.77
CA GLU A 80 -16.79 -3.77 10.06
C GLU A 80 -16.61 -5.01 10.97
N GLU A 81 -16.57 -6.21 10.38
CA GLU A 81 -16.35 -7.47 11.09
C GLU A 81 -14.95 -7.57 11.68
N ASP A 82 -13.91 -7.19 10.92
CA ASP A 82 -12.52 -7.16 11.40
C ASP A 82 -12.34 -6.15 12.54
N VAL A 83 -12.96 -4.98 12.44
CA VAL A 83 -12.90 -3.95 13.49
C VAL A 83 -13.59 -4.47 14.75
N ARG A 84 -14.80 -5.01 14.62
CA ARG A 84 -15.55 -5.60 15.75
C ARG A 84 -14.75 -6.69 16.46
N TYR A 85 -14.15 -7.62 15.72
CA TYR A 85 -13.30 -8.66 16.30
C TYR A 85 -12.13 -8.08 17.12
N ILE A 86 -11.47 -7.03 16.63
CA ILE A 86 -10.38 -6.37 17.36
C ILE A 86 -10.89 -5.77 18.67
N PHE A 87 -12.03 -5.07 18.64
CA PHE A 87 -12.62 -4.48 19.84
C PHE A 87 -13.00 -5.55 20.86
N GLU A 88 -13.65 -6.64 20.45
CA GLU A 88 -14.00 -7.77 21.32
C GLU A 88 -12.75 -8.50 21.86
N THR A 89 -11.64 -8.51 21.11
CA THR A 89 -10.35 -9.06 21.59
C THR A 89 -9.71 -8.17 22.65
N ILE A 90 -9.76 -6.85 22.48
CA ILE A 90 -9.16 -5.87 23.42
C ILE A 90 -10.03 -5.70 24.67
N PHE A 91 -11.35 -5.79 24.50
CA PHE A 91 -12.38 -5.52 25.52
C PHE A 91 -13.31 -6.74 25.68
N PRO A 92 -12.82 -7.88 26.24
CA PRO A 92 -13.54 -9.15 26.24
C PRO A 92 -14.83 -9.14 27.07
N GLU A 93 -14.96 -8.22 28.03
CA GLU A 93 -16.18 -8.05 28.82
C GLU A 93 -17.30 -7.28 28.09
N TYR A 94 -17.05 -6.77 26.89
CA TYR A 94 -18.01 -5.99 26.11
C TYR A 94 -18.43 -6.71 24.82
N ILE A 95 -19.73 -6.72 24.55
CA ILE A 95 -20.30 -7.28 23.31
C ILE A 95 -20.63 -6.13 22.37
N PHE A 96 -19.98 -6.08 21.21
CA PHE A 96 -20.17 -5.00 20.22
C PHE A 96 -21.21 -5.42 19.17
N SER A 97 -22.46 -5.60 19.59
CA SER A 97 -23.54 -5.99 18.67
C SER A 97 -23.84 -4.89 17.64
N ARG A 98 -24.15 -5.29 16.40
CA ARG A 98 -24.58 -4.36 15.34
C ARG A 98 -25.83 -3.61 15.81
N CYS A 99 -25.78 -2.28 15.81
CA CYS A 99 -26.84 -1.45 16.37
C CYS A 99 -27.18 -0.28 15.47
N ARG A 100 -28.47 -0.07 15.18
CA ARG A 100 -28.98 1.04 14.36
C ARG A 100 -29.96 1.89 15.14
N PRO A 101 -29.47 2.75 16.05
CA PRO A 101 -30.34 3.46 16.97
C PRO A 101 -31.24 4.46 16.23
N VAL A 102 -32.44 4.68 16.77
CA VAL A 102 -33.46 5.52 16.12
C VAL A 102 -33.05 6.99 15.96
N PHE A 103 -32.09 7.45 16.78
CA PHE A 103 -31.57 8.81 16.75
C PHE A 103 -30.45 9.02 15.73
N LEU A 104 -29.73 7.97 15.32
CA LEU A 104 -28.59 8.09 14.41
C LEU A 104 -29.06 7.89 12.97
N ARG A 105 -29.23 9.01 12.26
CA ARG A 105 -29.79 9.03 10.91
C ARG A 105 -28.92 9.84 9.96
N SER A 106 -28.88 9.39 8.71
CA SER A 106 -28.32 10.16 7.59
C SER A 106 -29.23 11.34 7.24
N ALA A 107 -28.72 12.29 6.45
CA ALA A 107 -29.48 13.44 5.94
C ALA A 107 -30.75 13.04 5.16
N ASN A 108 -30.79 11.82 4.61
CA ASN A 108 -31.95 11.26 3.91
C ASN A 108 -32.91 10.47 4.83
N GLY A 109 -32.69 10.47 6.15
CA GLY A 109 -33.55 9.80 7.15
C GLY A 109 -33.25 8.31 7.39
N SER A 110 -32.32 7.71 6.64
CA SER A 110 -31.90 6.31 6.83
C SER A 110 -31.18 6.12 8.16
N ARG A 111 -31.47 5.04 8.89
CA ARG A 111 -30.76 4.71 10.15
C ARG A 111 -29.34 4.25 9.84
N LEU A 112 -28.36 4.85 10.51
CA LEU A 112 -26.95 4.48 10.43
C LEU A 112 -26.62 3.46 11.52
N GLU A 113 -25.55 2.70 11.27
CA GLU A 113 -25.00 1.75 12.22
C GLU A 113 -24.00 2.45 13.16
N LEU A 114 -23.98 2.04 14.43
CA LEU A 114 -23.08 2.58 15.44
C LEU A 114 -21.90 1.63 15.60
N ASP A 115 -20.69 2.08 15.27
CA ASP A 115 -19.46 1.27 15.25
C ASP A 115 -18.90 0.91 16.64
N GLY A 116 -19.58 1.28 17.72
CA GLY A 116 -19.13 1.18 19.11
C GLY A 116 -20.16 0.55 20.05
N TYR A 117 -19.96 0.74 21.36
CA TYR A 117 -20.85 0.19 22.39
C TYR A 117 -22.30 0.65 22.20
N CYS A 118 -23.22 -0.30 22.02
CA CYS A 118 -24.65 -0.04 22.09
C CYS A 118 -25.18 -0.59 23.42
N ALA A 119 -25.65 0.32 24.27
CA ALA A 119 -26.34 0.02 25.53
C ALA A 119 -27.81 -0.33 25.28
#